data_AF-A0A1J3G565-F1
#
_entry.id   AF-A0A1J3G565-F1
#
_cell.length_a   1.000
_cell.length_b   1.000
_cell.length_c   1.000
_cell.angle_alpha   90.00
_cell.angle_beta   90.00
_cell.angle_gamma   90.00
#
_symmetry.space_group_name_H-M   'P 1'
#
loop_
_entity.id
_entity.type
_entity.pdbx_description
1 polymer ?
#
loop_
_entity_poly.entity_id
_entity_poly.type
_entity_poly.pdbx_seq_one_letter_code
_entity_poly.pdbx_strand_id
1 'polypeptide(L)'
;KSDSLLRHLESLNSHSLLARFVIDEAHCVSQWGHDFRPDYQGLGVLKKKFPNIPMLALTATATASVKEDVVQALGLVNCAVIRQSFNRPN
;
A
#
# COMPACT_ATOMS: atom_id res chain seq x y z
N LYS A 1 0.38 19.45 -2.39
CA LYS A 1 1.12 18.16 -2.41
C LYS A 1 2.59 18.47 -2.63
N SER A 2 3.52 17.85 -1.89
CA SER A 2 4.94 18.25 -1.94
C SER A 2 5.65 17.63 -3.15
N ASP A 3 5.87 18.44 -4.19
CA ASP A 3 6.62 18.04 -5.39
C ASP A 3 8.10 17.74 -5.09
N SER A 4 8.61 18.15 -3.93
CA SER A 4 9.98 17.86 -3.52
C SER A 4 10.17 16.37 -3.25
N LEU A 5 9.27 15.72 -2.52
CA LEU A 5 9.42 14.30 -2.18
C LEU A 5 9.39 13.42 -3.43
N LEU A 6 8.46 13.68 -4.35
CA LEU A 6 8.36 12.91 -5.59
C LEU A 6 9.63 13.03 -6.44
N ARG A 7 10.24 14.21 -6.53
CA ARG A 7 11.52 14.40 -7.23
C ARG A 7 12.66 13.59 -6.61
N HIS A 8 12.73 13.51 -5.29
CA HIS A 8 13.73 12.66 -4.62
C HIS A 8 13.48 11.17 -4.89
N LEU A 9 12.23 10.71 -4.84
CA LEU A 9 11.88 9.32 -5.17
C LEU A 9 12.19 8.98 -6.65
N GLU A 10 11.93 9.90 -7.57
CA GLU A 10 12.28 9.76 -8.99
C GLU A 10 13.79 9.67 -9.19
N SER A 11 14.58 10.48 -8.47
CA SER A 11 16.04 10.39 -8.46
C SER A 11 16.56 9.06 -7.89
N LEU A 12 16.00 8.60 -6.76
CA LEU A 12 16.39 7.30 -6.20
C LEU A 12 16.04 6.15 -7.16
N ASN A 13 14.89 6.21 -7.81
CA ASN A 13 14.49 5.22 -8.79
C ASN A 13 15.41 5.19 -10.01
N SER A 14 15.82 6.36 -10.55
CA SER A 14 16.72 6.41 -11.72
C SER A 14 18.11 5.86 -11.44
N HIS A 15 18.57 5.91 -10.18
CA HIS A 15 19.83 5.34 -9.74
C HIS A 15 19.70 3.91 -9.19
N SER A 16 18.53 3.28 -9.31
CA SER A 16 18.24 1.94 -8.77
C SER A 16 18.44 1.83 -7.24
N LEU A 17 18.22 2.92 -6.51
CA LEU A 17 18.35 3.02 -5.06
C LEU A 17 17.00 2.93 -4.33
N LEU A 18 15.88 2.90 -5.07
CA LEU A 18 14.55 2.73 -4.50
C LEU A 18 14.17 1.25 -4.47
N ALA A 19 14.26 0.61 -3.30
CA ALA A 19 14.06 -0.83 -3.18
C ALA A 19 12.59 -1.26 -3.23
N ARG A 20 11.70 -0.61 -2.47
CA ARG A 20 10.28 -0.95 -2.39
C ARG A 20 9.45 0.14 -1.72
N PHE A 21 8.14 0.11 -1.92
CA PHE A 21 7.17 0.81 -1.08
C PHE A 21 6.53 -0.14 -0.07
N VAL A 22 6.47 0.27 1.19
CA VAL A 22 5.76 -0.44 2.26
C VAL A 22 4.65 0.47 2.76
N ILE A 23 3.41 0.02 2.62
CA ILE A 23 2.22 0.70 3.13
C ILE A 23 1.80 -0.05 4.38
N ASP A 24 2.12 0.53 5.53
CA ASP A 24 1.65 0.03 6.81
C ASP A 24 0.21 0.50 7.06
N GLU A 25 -0.52 -0.23 7.90
CA GLU A 25 -1.95 -0.02 8.17
C GLU A 25 -2.80 0.20 6.91
N ALA A 26 -2.59 -0.65 5.90
CA ALA A 26 -3.22 -0.51 4.60
C ALA A 26 -4.76 -0.48 4.66
N HIS A 27 -5.36 -1.07 5.71
CA HIS A 27 -6.80 -1.04 5.95
C HIS A 27 -7.39 0.39 6.01
N CYS A 28 -6.56 1.41 6.32
CA CYS A 28 -6.96 2.82 6.34
C CYS A 28 -7.51 3.34 5.00
N VAL A 29 -7.26 2.64 3.89
CA VAL A 29 -7.73 3.06 2.56
C VAL A 29 -9.22 2.81 2.32
N SER A 30 -9.82 1.87 3.07
CA SER A 30 -11.22 1.49 2.93
C SER A 30 -12.10 2.35 3.83
N GLN A 31 -13.16 2.94 3.27
CA GLN A 31 -14.20 3.65 4.04
C GLN A 31 -15.00 2.71 4.94
N TRP A 32 -14.97 1.41 4.65
CA TRP A 32 -15.58 0.36 5.45
C TRP A 32 -14.62 -0.18 6.53
N GLY A 33 -13.37 0.29 6.54
CA GLY A 33 -12.41 0.06 7.61
C GLY A 33 -12.72 0.89 8.85
N HIS A 34 -12.21 0.48 10.01
CA HIS A 34 -12.46 1.16 11.27
C HIS A 34 -11.63 2.45 11.47
N ASP A 35 -10.60 2.69 10.66
CA ASP A 35 -9.73 3.88 10.71
C ASP A 35 -9.49 4.46 9.30
N PHE A 36 -10.56 4.83 8.61
CA PHE A 36 -10.46 5.38 7.25
C PHE A 36 -9.67 6.71 7.23
N ARG A 37 -8.67 6.79 6.33
CA ARG A 37 -7.86 7.98 6.07
C ARG A 37 -7.93 8.35 4.59
N PRO A 38 -8.58 9.46 4.21
CA PRO A 38 -8.73 9.88 2.82
C PRO A 38 -7.42 9.94 2.02
N ASP A 39 -6.32 10.33 2.67
CA ASP A 39 -5.00 10.42 2.03
C ASP A 39 -4.48 9.08 1.50
N TYR A 40 -4.90 7.94 2.09
CA TYR A 40 -4.48 6.61 1.64
C TYR A 40 -5.01 6.28 0.24
N GLN A 41 -6.17 6.83 -0.15
CA GLN A 41 -6.69 6.64 -1.51
C GLN A 41 -5.78 7.26 -2.58
N GLY A 42 -4.96 8.25 -2.19
CA GLY A 42 -3.97 8.87 -3.06
C GLY A 42 -2.72 8.02 -3.30
N LEU A 43 -2.46 6.98 -2.48
CA LEU A 43 -1.21 6.21 -2.52
C LEU A 43 -1.07 5.33 -3.77
N GLY A 44 -2.15 5.01 -4.47
CA GLY A 44 -2.11 4.32 -5.76
C GLY A 44 -1.27 5.05 -6.83
N VAL A 45 -1.03 6.36 -6.67
CA VAL A 45 -0.12 7.12 -7.54
C VAL A 45 1.31 6.57 -7.51
N LEU A 46 1.75 6.00 -6.39
CA LEU A 46 3.09 5.43 -6.26
C LEU A 46 3.25 4.23 -7.21
N LYS A 47 2.25 3.33 -7.26
CA LYS A 47 2.31 2.18 -8.16
C LYS A 47 2.22 2.59 -9.63
N LYS A 48 1.45 3.65 -9.94
CA LYS A 48 1.36 4.22 -11.30
C LYS A 48 2.67 4.87 -11.75
N LYS A 49 3.34 5.65 -10.88
CA LYS A 49 4.62 6.32 -11.20
C LYS A 49 5.82 5.38 -11.21
N PHE A 50 5.80 4.35 -10.36
CA PHE A 50 6.92 3.43 -10.15
C PHE A 50 6.47 1.97 -10.38
N PRO A 51 6.05 1.61 -11.61
CA PRO A 51 5.44 0.30 -11.88
C PRO A 51 6.36 -0.88 -11.56
N ASN A 52 7.67 -0.70 -11.76
CA ASN A 52 8.69 -1.73 -11.52
C ASN A 52 9.09 -1.88 -10.05
N ILE A 53 8.73 -0.92 -9.20
CA ILE A 53 9.06 -0.97 -7.77
C ILE A 53 8.07 -1.89 -7.05
N PRO A 54 8.55 -2.89 -6.28
CA PRO A 54 7.68 -3.75 -5.48
C PRO A 54 6.92 -2.94 -4.43
N MET A 55 5.66 -3.32 -4.20
CA MET A 55 4.82 -2.73 -3.16
C MET A 55 4.35 -3.82 -2.20
N LEU A 56 4.45 -3.54 -0.90
CA LEU A 56 3.99 -4.39 0.18
C LEU A 56 2.95 -3.62 1.00
N ALA A 57 1.76 -4.20 1.16
CA ALA A 57 0.71 -3.67 2.01
C ALA A 57 0.55 -4.56 3.24
N LEU A 58 0.57 -3.96 4.43
CA LEU A 58 0.53 -4.64 5.71
C LEU A 58 -0.68 -4.17 6.51
N THR A 59 -1.34 -5.09 7.19
CA THR A 59 -2.32 -4.77 8.23
C THR A 59 -2.62 -5.99 9.10
N ALA A 60 -2.91 -5.77 10.38
CA ALA A 60 -3.34 -6.83 11.29
C ALA A 60 -4.81 -7.23 11.07
N THR A 61 -5.65 -6.31 10.61
CA THR A 61 -7.10 -6.50 10.53
C THR A 61 -7.64 -6.05 9.17
N ALA A 62 -8.06 -7.01 8.37
CA ALA A 62 -8.78 -6.75 7.12
C ALA A 62 -9.86 -7.81 6.91
N THR A 63 -11.10 -7.36 6.74
CA THR A 63 -12.16 -8.19 6.18
C THR A 63 -11.86 -8.49 4.70
N ALA A 64 -12.59 -9.44 4.10
CA ALA A 64 -12.42 -9.75 2.69
C ALA A 64 -12.67 -8.51 1.80
N SER A 65 -13.66 -7.68 2.12
CA SER A 65 -13.98 -6.44 1.41
C SER A 65 -12.89 -5.38 1.59
N VAL A 66 -12.42 -5.14 2.82
CA VAL A 66 -11.33 -4.18 3.08
C VAL A 66 -10.06 -4.59 2.33
N LYS A 67 -9.75 -5.88 2.27
CA LYS A 67 -8.63 -6.40 1.47
C LYS A 67 -8.81 -6.09 -0.03
N GLU A 68 -10.00 -6.25 -0.58
CA GLU A 68 -10.29 -5.91 -1.98
C GLU A 68 -10.12 -4.41 -2.24
N ASP A 69 -10.62 -3.56 -1.33
CA ASP A 69 -10.43 -2.11 -1.39
C ASP A 69 -8.95 -1.73 -1.38
N VAL A 70 -8.14 -2.39 -0.54
CA VAL A 70 -6.68 -2.19 -0.50
C VAL A 70 -6.03 -2.52 -1.82
N VAL A 71 -6.33 -3.70 -2.39
CA VAL A 71 -5.77 -4.15 -3.65
C VAL A 71 -6.13 -3.19 -4.79
N GLN A 72 -7.38 -2.74 -4.85
CA GLN A 72 -7.86 -1.82 -5.88
C GLN A 72 -7.25 -0.42 -5.73
N ALA A 73 -7.30 0.17 -4.53
CA ALA A 73 -6.85 1.53 -4.30
C ALA A 73 -5.34 1.70 -4.49
N LEU A 74 -4.55 0.69 -4.11
CA LEU A 74 -3.09 0.69 -4.30
C LEU A 74 -2.66 0.23 -5.71
N GLY A 75 -3.58 -0.26 -6.54
CA GLY A 75 -3.29 -0.74 -7.89
C GLY A 75 -2.43 -2.01 -7.92
N LEU A 76 -2.65 -2.92 -6.97
CA LEU A 76 -1.90 -4.15 -6.84
C LEU A 76 -2.44 -5.21 -7.81
N VAL A 77 -1.75 -5.41 -8.94
CA VAL A 77 -2.11 -6.43 -9.93
C VAL A 77 -1.39 -7.75 -9.63
N ASN A 78 -2.12 -8.87 -9.63
CA ASN A 78 -1.59 -10.21 -9.39
C ASN A 78 -0.72 -10.33 -8.13
N CYS A 79 -1.09 -9.64 -7.05
CA CYS A 79 -0.32 -9.66 -5.80
C CYS A 79 -0.50 -10.96 -5.02
N ALA A 80 0.58 -11.43 -4.39
CA ALA A 80 0.48 -12.49 -3.40
C ALA A 80 -0.28 -11.99 -2.16
N VAL A 81 -1.22 -12.79 -1.67
CA VAL A 81 -1.98 -12.52 -0.44
C VAL A 81 -1.61 -13.56 0.59
N ILE A 82 -0.99 -13.11 1.68
CA ILE A 82 -0.58 -13.96 2.80
C ILE A 82 -1.45 -13.59 4.01
N ARG A 83 -2.09 -14.60 4.60
CA ARG A 83 -2.95 -14.43 5.76
C ARG A 83 -2.55 -15.41 6.86
N GLN A 84 -2.39 -14.89 8.07
CA GLN A 84 -2.18 -15.70 9.27
C GLN A 84 -3.47 -15.77 10.09
N SER A 85 -3.64 -16.84 10.86
CA SER A 85 -4.75 -16.96 11.81
C SER A 85 -4.64 -15.87 12.89
N PHE A 86 -5.78 -15.33 13.29
CA PHE A 86 -5.87 -14.39 14.42
C PHE A 86 -5.66 -15.08 15.78
N ASN A 87 -5.66 -16.41 15.80
CA ASN A 87 -5.60 -17.17 17.05
C ASN A 87 -4.38 -16.78 17.90
N ARG A 88 -4.63 -16.32 19.11
CA ARG A 88 -3.62 -16.07 20.15
C ARG A 88 -3.81 -17.14 21.23
N PRO A 89 -3.04 -18.24 21.20
CA PRO A 89 -3.24 -19.37 22.11
C PRO A 89 -2.69 -19.12 23.53
N ASN A 90 -2.07 -17.97 23.79
CA ASN A 90 -1.39 -17.60 25.02
C ASN A 90 -2.00 -16.35 25.67
#